data_AF-A0A062BU25-F1
#
_entry.id   AF-A0A062BU25-F1
#
_cell.length_a   1.000
_cell.length_b   1.000
_cell.length_c   1.000
_cell.angle_alpha   90.00
_cell.angle_beta   90.00
_cell.angle_gamma   90.00
#
_symmetry.space_group_name_H-M   'P 1'
#
loop_
_entity.id
_entity.type
_entity.pdbx_description
1 polymer ?
#
loop_
_entity_poly.entity_id
_entity_poly.type
_entity_poly.pdbx_seq_one_letter_code
_entity_poly.pdbx_strand_id
1 'polypeptide(L)'
;MDIAPWHYAWSMSSASFNQCRTQRDVSKFTHIKEEVRNIPWSSCLPIIKHLQSTPEITQAFEYLPKIENVFKRKNESRQVRFKLSSKNLLKHLMAIAVQEQRNILQELVWKDWKVQAQATLQSYTKLSDSTLVLSSDYGVDTVKPDKNGNYKGRHAGVINQLPESVYIEPLPHTRVQNYDSRMEWIKKAAEKYHLLMLSNKERPFLEKELAIIAGWGNSKADFNVGKDSNDGKI
;
A
#
# COMPACT_ATOMS: atom_id res chain seq x y z
N MET A 1 -5.35 -7.30 3.51
CA MET A 1 -5.28 -6.36 2.37
C MET A 1 -6.00 -7.01 1.19
N ASP A 2 -7.05 -6.39 0.65
CA ASP A 2 -7.88 -6.98 -0.43
C ASP A 2 -7.13 -7.06 -1.77
N ILE A 3 -6.14 -6.20 -1.98
CA ILE A 3 -5.49 -6.05 -3.28
C ILE A 3 -4.53 -7.17 -3.68
N ALA A 4 -3.96 -7.88 -2.72
CA ALA A 4 -2.96 -8.90 -3.00
C ALA A 4 -3.54 -10.07 -3.83
N PRO A 5 -4.71 -10.65 -3.48
CA PRO A 5 -5.40 -11.64 -4.32
C PRO A 5 -5.66 -11.20 -5.77
N TRP A 6 -6.02 -9.94 -6.00
CA TRP A 6 -6.26 -9.43 -7.35
C TRP A 6 -4.99 -9.42 -8.20
N HIS A 7 -3.89 -8.93 -7.65
CA HIS A 7 -2.59 -8.92 -8.35
C HIS A 7 -2.05 -10.33 -8.57
N TYR A 8 -2.23 -11.23 -7.58
CA TYR A 8 -1.86 -12.63 -7.72
C TYR A 8 -2.64 -13.32 -8.86
N ALA A 9 -3.96 -13.14 -8.90
CA ALA A 9 -4.78 -13.72 -9.97
C ALA A 9 -4.37 -13.18 -11.35
N TRP A 10 -4.05 -11.89 -11.46
CA TRP A 10 -3.55 -11.29 -12.70
C TRP A 10 -2.19 -11.85 -13.13
N SER A 11 -1.24 -11.97 -12.19
CA SER A 11 0.10 -12.47 -12.51
C SER A 11 0.09 -13.94 -12.93
N MET A 12 -0.84 -14.74 -12.38
CA MET A 12 -1.02 -16.13 -12.78
C MET A 12 -1.58 -16.27 -14.20
N SER A 13 -2.62 -15.52 -14.54
CA SER A 13 -3.19 -15.49 -15.90
C SER A 13 -4.11 -14.28 -16.06
N SER A 14 -3.64 -13.26 -16.77
CA SER A 14 -4.46 -12.07 -17.07
C SER A 14 -5.70 -12.41 -17.92
N ALA A 15 -5.63 -13.45 -18.75
CA ALA A 15 -6.77 -13.95 -19.51
C ALA A 15 -7.85 -14.54 -18.58
N SER A 16 -7.46 -15.45 -17.68
CA SER A 16 -8.39 -16.05 -16.71
C SER A 16 -8.91 -15.01 -15.72
N PHE A 17 -8.07 -14.08 -15.28
CA PHE A 17 -8.49 -12.94 -14.46
C PHE A 17 -9.64 -12.18 -15.12
N ASN A 18 -9.50 -11.81 -16.40
CA ASN A 18 -10.52 -11.03 -17.10
C ASN A 18 -11.85 -11.80 -17.25
N GLN A 19 -11.80 -13.12 -17.43
CA GLN A 19 -12.99 -13.97 -17.51
C GLN A 19 -13.69 -14.16 -16.16
N CYS A 20 -12.92 -14.23 -15.07
CA CYS A 20 -13.41 -14.67 -13.77
C CYS A 20 -13.57 -13.55 -12.73
N ARG A 21 -12.98 -12.37 -12.92
CA ARG A 21 -12.97 -11.30 -11.90
C ARG A 21 -14.38 -10.92 -11.41
N THR A 22 -15.36 -10.87 -12.30
CA THR A 22 -16.75 -10.52 -11.98
C THR A 22 -17.50 -11.64 -11.26
N GLN A 23 -16.96 -12.86 -11.28
CA GLN A 23 -17.51 -14.02 -10.57
C GLN A 23 -16.98 -14.10 -9.13
N ARG A 24 -15.95 -13.33 -8.76
CA ARG A 24 -15.45 -13.29 -7.38
C ARG A 24 -16.57 -12.79 -6.48
N ASP A 25 -17.05 -13.70 -5.63
CA ASP A 25 -18.06 -13.43 -4.62
C ASP A 25 -17.94 -14.52 -3.57
N VAL A 26 -17.36 -14.16 -2.43
CA VAL A 26 -17.06 -15.12 -1.36
C VAL A 26 -18.32 -15.79 -0.82
N SER A 27 -19.50 -15.14 -0.91
CA SER A 27 -20.76 -15.74 -0.46
C SER A 27 -21.20 -16.94 -1.31
N LYS A 28 -20.70 -17.04 -2.55
CA LYS A 28 -21.03 -18.10 -3.51
C LYS A 28 -20.03 -19.25 -3.50
N PHE A 29 -18.91 -19.12 -2.79
CA PHE A 29 -17.91 -20.17 -2.73
C PHE A 29 -18.42 -21.33 -1.87
N THR A 30 -18.61 -22.49 -2.49
CA THR A 30 -19.08 -23.71 -1.82
C THR A 30 -17.94 -24.57 -1.30
N HIS A 31 -16.79 -24.57 -1.98
CA HIS A 31 -15.65 -25.46 -1.73
C HIS A 31 -14.67 -24.96 -0.66
N ILE A 32 -14.70 -23.67 -0.31
CA ILE A 32 -13.85 -23.05 0.73
C ILE A 32 -14.67 -22.33 1.80
N LYS A 33 -15.96 -22.67 1.91
CA LYS A 33 -16.92 -21.93 2.72
C LYS A 33 -16.57 -21.95 4.20
N GLU A 34 -16.20 -23.13 4.72
CA GLU A 34 -15.89 -23.32 6.13
C GLU A 34 -14.56 -22.67 6.48
N GLU A 35 -13.55 -22.83 5.62
CA GLU A 35 -12.24 -22.19 5.76
C GLU A 35 -12.39 -20.68 5.84
N VAL A 36 -13.18 -20.07 4.94
CA VAL A 36 -13.44 -18.64 4.93
C VAL A 36 -14.20 -18.17 6.18
N ARG A 37 -15.21 -18.93 6.62
CA ARG A 37 -16.02 -18.58 7.80
C ARG A 37 -15.22 -18.62 9.10
N ASN A 38 -14.24 -19.50 9.17
CA ASN A 38 -13.38 -19.68 10.35
C ASN A 38 -12.26 -18.63 10.46
N ILE A 39 -12.10 -17.73 9.48
CA ILE A 39 -11.10 -16.66 9.58
C ILE A 39 -11.62 -15.57 10.54
N PRO A 40 -10.78 -15.01 11.44
CA PRO A 40 -11.21 -14.03 12.46
C PRO A 40 -11.94 -12.79 11.92
N TRP A 41 -11.70 -12.42 10.66
CA TRP A 41 -12.32 -11.26 10.01
C TRP A 41 -13.52 -11.62 9.11
N SER A 42 -14.00 -12.88 9.11
CA SER A 42 -15.07 -13.33 8.22
C SER A 42 -16.39 -12.56 8.39
N SER A 43 -16.67 -12.07 9.60
CA SER A 43 -17.82 -11.21 9.92
C SER A 43 -17.83 -9.88 9.13
N CYS A 44 -16.67 -9.44 8.65
CA CYS A 44 -16.53 -8.24 7.83
C CYS A 44 -16.94 -8.45 6.36
N LEU A 45 -17.04 -9.70 5.89
CA LEU A 45 -17.29 -9.99 4.47
C LEU A 45 -18.56 -9.32 3.91
N PRO A 46 -19.72 -9.33 4.58
CA PRO A 46 -20.91 -8.63 4.07
C PRO A 46 -20.70 -7.12 3.94
N ILE A 47 -19.94 -6.50 4.86
CA ILE A 47 -19.68 -5.06 4.89
C ILE A 47 -18.92 -4.61 3.64
N ILE A 48 -17.91 -5.40 3.24
CA ILE A 48 -17.11 -5.19 2.02
C ILE A 48 -17.66 -5.94 0.81
N LYS A 49 -18.97 -6.19 0.79
CA LYS A 49 -19.70 -6.77 -0.34
C LYS A 49 -19.09 -8.08 -0.84
N HIS A 50 -18.74 -8.95 0.10
CA HIS A 50 -18.16 -10.28 -0.14
C HIS A 50 -16.96 -10.27 -1.10
N LEU A 51 -16.17 -9.19 -1.05
CA LEU A 51 -14.97 -9.01 -1.87
C LEU A 51 -15.25 -9.06 -3.39
N GLN A 52 -16.45 -8.67 -3.81
CA GLN A 52 -16.82 -8.59 -5.21
C GLN A 52 -15.96 -7.60 -6.01
N SER A 53 -15.89 -7.79 -7.33
CA SER A 53 -15.21 -6.86 -8.23
C SER A 53 -15.91 -5.50 -8.21
N THR A 54 -15.12 -4.44 -8.10
CA THR A 54 -15.60 -3.06 -8.10
C THR A 54 -15.24 -2.35 -9.42
N PRO A 55 -15.86 -1.20 -9.71
CA PRO A 55 -15.41 -0.34 -10.81
C PRO A 55 -13.94 0.07 -10.67
N GLU A 56 -13.46 0.32 -9.45
CA GLU A 56 -12.07 0.67 -9.17
C GLU A 56 -11.10 -0.47 -9.51
N ILE A 57 -11.46 -1.72 -9.16
CA ILE A 57 -10.68 -2.91 -9.58
C ILE A 57 -10.68 -3.04 -11.10
N THR A 58 -11.84 -2.87 -11.73
CA THR A 58 -11.94 -2.92 -13.20
C THR A 58 -10.98 -1.90 -13.83
N GLN A 59 -11.07 -0.65 -13.39
CA GLN A 59 -10.25 0.45 -13.89
C GLN A 59 -8.75 0.24 -13.62
N ALA A 60 -8.39 -0.22 -12.42
CA ALA A 60 -6.99 -0.41 -12.04
C ALA A 60 -6.30 -1.44 -12.95
N PHE A 61 -6.99 -2.54 -13.28
CA PHE A 61 -6.43 -3.63 -14.06
C PHE A 61 -6.47 -3.36 -15.58
N GLU A 62 -7.29 -2.42 -16.06
CA GLU A 62 -7.22 -1.90 -17.45
C GLU A 62 -5.88 -1.19 -17.77
N TYR A 63 -5.17 -0.69 -16.76
CA TYR A 63 -3.87 -0.05 -16.96
C TYR A 63 -2.72 -1.05 -17.10
N LEU A 64 -2.83 -2.25 -16.54
CA LEU A 64 -1.73 -3.22 -16.50
C LEU A 64 -1.28 -3.66 -17.90
N PRO A 65 -2.14 -4.01 -18.87
CA PRO A 65 -1.70 -4.33 -20.23
C PRO A 65 -0.91 -3.19 -20.87
N LYS A 66 -1.32 -1.94 -20.63
CA LYS A 66 -0.65 -0.75 -21.18
C LYS A 66 0.75 -0.57 -20.58
N ILE A 67 0.88 -0.83 -19.28
CA ILE A 67 2.18 -0.81 -18.58
C ILE A 67 3.05 -1.95 -19.10
N GLU A 68 2.57 -3.19 -19.05
CA GLU A 68 3.32 -4.39 -19.46
C GLU A 68 3.80 -4.32 -20.90
N ASN A 69 2.97 -3.82 -21.82
CA ASN A 69 3.34 -3.67 -23.23
C ASN A 69 4.51 -2.69 -23.42
N VAL A 70 4.65 -1.68 -22.57
CA VAL A 70 5.84 -0.81 -22.55
C VAL A 70 7.04 -1.57 -22.00
N PHE A 71 6.87 -2.34 -20.93
CA PHE A 71 7.95 -3.11 -20.30
C PHE A 71 8.47 -4.27 -21.16
N LYS A 72 7.64 -4.82 -22.07
CA LYS A 72 8.03 -5.86 -23.05
C LYS A 72 8.93 -5.35 -24.19
N ARG A 73 9.04 -4.02 -24.39
CA ARG A 73 9.87 -3.44 -25.45
C ARG A 73 11.35 -3.67 -25.14
N LYS A 74 12.03 -4.48 -25.97
CA LYS A 74 13.43 -4.87 -25.74
C LYS A 74 14.46 -3.79 -26.12
N ASN A 75 14.11 -2.89 -27.03
CA ASN A 75 15.03 -1.88 -27.58
C ASN A 75 15.15 -0.61 -26.72
N GLU A 76 14.39 -0.52 -25.63
CA GLU A 76 14.35 0.67 -24.76
C GLU A 76 15.07 0.41 -23.44
N SER A 77 15.81 1.41 -22.96
CA SER A 77 16.39 1.34 -21.61
C SER A 77 15.29 1.23 -20.55
N ARG A 78 15.62 0.62 -19.40
CA ARG A 78 14.69 0.48 -18.28
C ARG A 78 14.12 1.84 -17.84
N GLN A 79 14.96 2.87 -17.82
CA GLN A 79 14.53 4.22 -17.46
C GLN A 79 13.49 4.79 -18.42
N VAL A 80 13.70 4.61 -19.73
CA VAL A 80 12.74 5.06 -20.74
C VAL A 80 11.41 4.33 -20.57
N ARG A 81 11.42 3.02 -20.27
CA ARG A 81 10.19 2.25 -20.01
C ARG A 81 9.41 2.75 -18.80
N PHE A 82 10.07 3.11 -17.70
CA PHE A 82 9.42 3.75 -16.55
C PHE A 82 8.81 5.12 -16.91
N LYS A 83 9.54 5.96 -17.66
CA LYS A 83 9.03 7.26 -18.11
C LYS A 83 7.81 7.10 -19.03
N LEU A 84 7.87 6.21 -20.02
CA LEU A 84 6.77 5.94 -20.96
C LEU A 84 5.52 5.39 -20.27
N SER A 85 5.69 4.57 -19.23
CA SER A 85 4.58 3.99 -18.46
C SER A 85 4.13 4.85 -17.27
N SER A 86 4.85 5.94 -16.96
CA SER A 86 4.67 6.79 -15.78
C SER A 86 3.20 7.13 -15.48
N LYS A 87 2.47 7.63 -16.49
CA LYS A 87 1.07 8.02 -16.33
C LYS A 87 0.17 6.83 -15.96
N ASN A 88 0.39 5.67 -16.58
CA ASN A 88 -0.40 4.48 -16.29
C ASN A 88 -0.03 3.86 -14.94
N LEU A 89 1.25 3.89 -14.56
CA LEU A 89 1.71 3.45 -13.23
C LEU A 89 1.02 4.24 -12.12
N LEU A 90 1.03 5.57 -12.18
CA LEU A 90 0.38 6.41 -11.17
C LEU A 90 -1.14 6.23 -11.17
N LYS A 91 -1.78 6.13 -12.35
CA LYS A 91 -3.22 5.88 -12.45
C LYS A 91 -3.63 4.54 -11.85
N HIS A 92 -2.85 3.49 -12.12
CA HIS A 92 -3.04 2.18 -11.52
C HIS A 92 -2.93 2.28 -9.99
N LEU A 93 -1.83 2.85 -9.47
CA LEU A 93 -1.63 3.04 -8.03
C LEU A 93 -2.79 3.80 -7.37
N MET A 94 -3.27 4.89 -7.99
CA MET A 94 -4.39 5.66 -7.45
C MET A 94 -5.72 4.89 -7.48
N ALA A 95 -6.01 4.12 -8.54
CA ALA A 95 -7.22 3.32 -8.59
C ALA A 95 -7.23 2.22 -7.50
N ILE A 96 -6.09 1.59 -7.26
CA ILE A 96 -5.88 0.66 -6.16
C ILE A 96 -6.05 1.35 -4.80
N ALA A 97 -5.48 2.56 -4.64
CA ALA A 97 -5.66 3.34 -3.42
C ALA A 97 -7.12 3.67 -3.15
N VAL A 98 -7.91 4.05 -4.17
CA VAL A 98 -9.34 4.29 -4.00
C VAL A 98 -10.07 3.02 -3.58
N GLN A 99 -9.79 1.86 -4.22
CA GLN A 99 -10.38 0.58 -3.80
C GLN A 99 -10.13 0.31 -2.31
N GLU A 100 -8.88 0.35 -1.88
CA GLU A 100 -8.51 0.05 -0.50
C GLU A 100 -9.05 1.10 0.48
N GLN A 101 -8.95 2.39 0.16
CA GLN A 101 -9.30 3.46 1.10
C GLN A 101 -10.79 3.72 1.19
N ARG A 102 -11.54 3.55 0.10
CA ARG A 102 -12.97 3.83 0.02
C ARG A 102 -13.81 2.58 0.25
N ASN A 103 -13.54 1.52 -0.50
CA ASN A 103 -14.43 0.36 -0.52
C ASN A 103 -14.12 -0.64 0.61
N ILE A 104 -12.90 -0.60 1.15
CA ILE A 104 -12.45 -1.50 2.22
C ILE A 104 -12.30 -0.75 3.55
N LEU A 105 -11.29 0.11 3.68
CA LEU A 105 -10.94 0.73 4.97
C LEU A 105 -11.98 1.74 5.45
N GLN A 106 -12.63 2.50 4.56
CA GLN A 106 -13.67 3.42 5.02
C GLN A 106 -14.83 2.65 5.65
N GLU A 107 -15.22 1.53 5.06
CA GLU A 107 -16.34 0.71 5.50
C GLU A 107 -16.02 -0.07 6.77
N LEU A 108 -14.82 -0.67 6.86
CA LEU A 108 -14.42 -1.52 7.98
C LEU A 108 -13.88 -0.79 9.19
N VAL A 109 -13.15 0.31 8.96
CA VAL A 109 -12.37 0.98 10.01
C VAL A 109 -12.96 2.34 10.31
N TRP A 110 -13.10 3.19 9.29
CA TRP A 110 -13.37 4.60 9.52
C TRP A 110 -14.85 4.95 9.73
N LYS A 111 -15.79 4.01 9.54
CA LYS A 111 -17.20 4.21 9.92
C LYS A 111 -17.46 3.98 11.41
N ASP A 112 -16.57 3.28 12.12
CA ASP A 112 -16.72 3.08 13.56
C ASP A 112 -16.39 4.37 14.32
N TRP A 113 -17.38 4.91 15.04
CA TRP A 113 -17.25 6.15 15.79
C TRP A 113 -16.17 6.08 16.90
N LYS A 114 -15.93 4.90 17.49
CA LYS A 114 -14.88 4.73 18.52
C LYS A 114 -13.51 4.90 17.90
N VAL A 115 -13.30 4.32 16.72
CA VAL A 115 -12.06 4.47 15.95
C VAL A 115 -11.87 5.93 15.54
N GLN A 116 -12.92 6.59 15.06
CA GLN A 116 -12.86 8.02 14.72
C GLN A 116 -12.50 8.90 15.93
N ALA A 117 -13.11 8.63 17.10
CA ALA A 117 -12.84 9.37 18.33
C ALA A 117 -11.39 9.17 18.79
N GLN A 118 -10.89 7.94 18.77
CA GLN A 118 -9.51 7.62 19.13
C GLN A 118 -8.51 8.28 18.17
N ALA A 119 -8.77 8.24 16.85
CA ALA A 119 -7.92 8.90 15.86
C ALA A 119 -7.91 10.43 16.04
N THR A 120 -9.05 11.01 16.39
CA THR A 120 -9.16 12.44 16.71
C THR A 120 -8.29 12.78 17.93
N LEU A 121 -8.37 11.99 19.00
CA LEU A 121 -7.54 12.19 20.19
C LEU A 121 -6.04 12.09 19.86
N GLN A 122 -5.62 11.08 19.09
CA GLN A 122 -4.23 10.92 18.68
C GLN A 122 -3.71 12.11 17.85
N SER A 123 -4.56 12.69 17.01
CA SER A 123 -4.19 13.88 16.22
C SER A 123 -3.89 15.11 17.08
N TYR A 124 -4.57 15.25 18.23
CA TYR A 124 -4.33 16.33 19.18
C TYR A 124 -3.11 16.08 20.05
N THR A 125 -2.91 14.84 20.52
CA THR A 125 -1.83 14.50 21.44
C THR A 125 -0.48 14.33 20.74
N LYS A 126 -0.47 14.17 19.40
CA LYS A 126 0.74 13.97 18.56
C LYS A 126 1.66 12.85 19.09
N LEU A 127 1.09 11.87 19.78
CA LEU A 127 1.84 10.78 20.42
C LEU A 127 2.49 9.83 19.41
N SER A 128 1.89 9.70 18.22
CA SER A 128 2.39 8.84 17.14
C SER A 128 2.94 9.67 15.98
N ASP A 129 4.19 9.42 15.62
CA ASP A 129 4.74 9.94 14.36
C ASP A 129 4.08 9.18 13.19
N SER A 130 3.28 9.91 12.42
CA SER A 130 2.53 9.37 11.28
C SER A 130 3.29 9.54 9.95
N THR A 131 4.59 9.80 10.01
CA THR A 131 5.47 9.86 8.83
C THR A 131 5.45 8.52 8.10
N LEU A 132 5.11 8.56 6.81
CA LEU A 132 5.29 7.39 5.95
C LEU A 132 6.77 7.28 5.57
N VAL A 133 7.36 6.13 5.90
CA VAL A 133 8.76 5.80 5.57
C VAL A 133 8.79 4.86 4.36
N LEU A 134 9.57 5.23 3.34
CA LEU A 134 9.77 4.50 2.08
C LEU A 134 11.13 3.76 2.11
N SER A 135 11.38 3.08 3.21
CA SER A 135 12.60 2.32 3.51
C SER A 135 12.20 1.09 4.32
N SER A 136 12.98 0.02 4.25
CA SER A 136 12.76 -1.13 5.13
C SER A 136 13.25 -0.87 6.56
N ASP A 137 13.97 0.23 6.79
CA ASP A 137 14.12 0.78 8.14
C ASP A 137 12.86 1.60 8.46
N TYR A 138 11.89 0.98 9.12
CA TYR A 138 10.57 1.56 9.37
C TYR A 138 10.56 2.66 10.45
N GLY A 139 11.68 2.83 11.19
CA GLY A 139 11.82 3.85 12.22
C GLY A 139 12.06 5.23 11.62
N VAL A 140 11.27 6.24 12.02
CA VAL A 140 11.37 7.60 11.49
C VAL A 140 12.74 8.23 11.77
N ASP A 141 13.34 7.91 12.91
CA ASP A 141 14.67 8.35 13.34
C ASP A 141 15.82 7.80 12.49
N THR A 142 15.57 6.78 11.66
CA THR A 142 16.55 6.22 10.73
C THR A 142 16.55 6.91 9.37
N VAL A 143 15.45 7.57 9.01
CA VAL A 143 15.28 8.24 7.70
C VAL A 143 15.21 9.77 7.80
N LYS A 144 15.10 10.32 9.01
CA LYS A 144 15.28 11.75 9.29
C LYS A 144 16.68 11.98 9.89
N PRO A 145 17.38 13.06 9.50
CA PRO A 145 18.62 13.42 10.16
C PRO A 145 18.35 13.87 11.60
N ASP A 146 19.34 13.66 12.47
CA ASP A 146 19.32 14.26 13.80
C ASP A 146 19.52 15.78 13.75
N LYS A 147 19.52 16.43 14.92
CA LYS A 147 19.70 17.90 15.03
C LYS A 147 21.02 18.40 14.43
N ASN A 148 22.01 17.52 14.27
CA ASN A 148 23.32 17.83 13.72
C ASN A 148 23.43 17.46 12.22
N GLY A 149 22.34 17.01 11.59
CA GLY A 149 22.32 16.59 10.19
C GLY A 149 22.76 15.14 9.95
N ASN A 150 22.99 14.35 11.00
CA ASN A 150 23.51 12.99 10.86
C ASN A 150 22.39 11.96 10.79
N TYR A 151 22.54 10.97 9.90
CA TYR A 151 21.63 9.84 9.79
C TYR A 151 22.12 8.66 10.64
N LYS A 152 21.17 7.88 11.17
CA LYS A 152 21.43 6.67 11.94
C LYS A 152 21.04 5.41 11.16
N GLY A 153 21.51 4.26 11.62
CA GLY A 153 21.16 2.96 11.04
C GLY A 153 21.98 2.59 9.80
N ARG A 154 21.58 1.51 9.13
CA ARG A 154 22.33 0.90 8.01
C ARG A 154 22.40 1.76 6.75
N HIS A 155 21.59 2.82 6.69
CA HIS A 155 21.51 3.75 5.57
C HIS A 155 22.24 5.07 5.80
N ALA A 156 22.92 5.23 6.94
CA ALA A 156 23.81 6.36 7.18
C ALA A 156 24.86 6.45 6.05
N GLY A 157 24.99 7.63 5.45
CA GLY A 157 25.88 7.84 4.30
C GLY A 157 25.30 7.43 2.93
N VAL A 158 24.11 6.82 2.87
CA VAL A 158 23.38 6.54 1.62
C VAL A 158 22.22 7.50 1.43
N ILE A 159 21.36 7.66 2.44
CA ILE A 159 20.15 8.50 2.34
C ILE A 159 20.50 9.98 2.12
N ASN A 160 21.59 10.46 2.71
CA ASN A 160 22.08 11.83 2.50
C ASN A 160 22.57 12.09 1.07
N GLN A 161 22.81 11.06 0.27
CA GLN A 161 23.21 11.18 -1.14
C GLN A 161 22.02 11.10 -2.10
N LEU A 162 20.83 10.74 -1.61
CA LEU A 162 19.63 10.69 -2.44
C LEU A 162 19.14 12.13 -2.72
N PRO A 163 18.78 12.46 -3.97
CA PRO A 163 18.24 13.78 -4.31
C PRO A 163 16.95 14.14 -3.57
N GLU A 164 16.17 13.13 -3.17
CA GLU A 164 14.89 13.28 -2.50
C GLU A 164 14.84 12.43 -1.23
N SER A 165 14.14 12.94 -0.21
CA SER A 165 13.92 12.19 1.02
C SER A 165 13.11 10.91 0.76
N VAL A 166 13.36 9.86 1.54
CA VAL A 166 12.62 8.60 1.48
C VAL A 166 11.52 8.53 2.55
N TYR A 167 10.95 9.67 2.91
CA TYR A 167 9.84 9.77 3.84
C TYR A 167 8.90 10.93 3.47
N ILE A 168 7.66 10.87 3.93
CA ILE A 168 6.71 11.96 3.77
C ILE A 168 5.83 12.10 5.02
N GLU A 169 5.73 13.32 5.52
CA GLU A 169 4.87 13.65 6.66
C GLU A 169 3.41 13.87 6.18
N PRO A 170 2.42 13.64 7.05
CA PRO A 170 1.06 14.08 6.80
C PRO A 170 0.97 15.58 6.56
N LEU A 171 0.04 16.00 5.71
CA LEU A 171 -0.30 17.42 5.60
C LEU A 171 -0.84 17.91 6.97
N PRO A 172 -0.59 19.17 7.38
CA PRO A 172 -1.00 19.66 8.71
C PRO A 172 -2.50 19.52 9.01
N HIS A 173 -3.34 19.55 7.97
CA HIS A 173 -4.79 19.41 8.07
C HIS A 173 -5.28 17.98 7.80
N THR A 174 -4.39 16.99 7.68
CA THR A 174 -4.77 15.60 7.42
C THR A 174 -5.59 15.05 8.58
N ARG A 175 -6.80 14.60 8.28
CA ARG A 175 -7.71 13.91 9.21
C ARG A 175 -7.93 12.51 8.70
N VAL A 176 -7.23 11.54 9.29
CA VAL A 176 -7.22 10.14 8.83
C VAL A 176 -8.61 9.49 8.78
N GLN A 177 -9.56 9.92 9.60
CA GLN A 177 -10.94 9.46 9.58
C GLN A 177 -11.79 10.06 8.46
N ASN A 178 -11.42 11.24 7.97
CA ASN A 178 -12.09 11.90 6.86
C ASN A 178 -11.50 11.38 5.54
N TYR A 179 -12.36 10.77 4.71
CA TYR A 179 -11.94 10.14 3.46
C TYR A 179 -11.20 11.10 2.53
N ASP A 180 -11.76 12.28 2.27
CA ASP A 180 -11.19 13.24 1.31
C ASP A 180 -9.84 13.78 1.81
N SER A 181 -9.77 14.15 3.08
CA SER A 181 -8.55 14.61 3.72
C SER A 181 -7.45 13.55 3.70
N ARG A 182 -7.80 12.28 4.00
CA ARG A 182 -6.87 11.15 3.92
C ARG A 182 -6.42 10.90 2.48
N MET A 183 -7.33 10.94 1.51
CA MET A 183 -7.01 10.73 0.09
C MET A 183 -6.14 11.85 -0.49
N GLU A 184 -6.28 13.09 -0.01
CA GLU A 184 -5.39 14.20 -0.37
C GLU A 184 -3.94 13.88 0.02
N TRP A 185 -3.72 13.46 1.27
CA TRP A 185 -2.39 13.06 1.72
C TRP A 185 -1.86 11.82 0.99
N ILE A 186 -2.70 10.78 0.81
CA ILE A 186 -2.32 9.57 0.07
C ILE A 186 -1.90 9.90 -1.36
N LYS A 187 -2.58 10.84 -2.02
CA LYS A 187 -2.17 11.32 -3.35
C LYS A 187 -0.77 11.93 -3.31
N LYS A 188 -0.43 12.73 -2.30
CA LYS A 188 0.92 13.29 -2.12
C LYS A 188 1.97 12.23 -1.85
N ALA A 189 1.65 11.24 -1.02
CA ALA A 189 2.53 10.11 -0.78
C ALA A 189 2.77 9.28 -2.04
N ALA A 190 1.70 8.99 -2.81
CA ALA A 190 1.78 8.27 -4.07
C ALA A 190 2.58 9.04 -5.13
N GLU A 191 2.38 10.36 -5.25
CA GLU A 191 3.17 11.24 -6.12
C GLU A 191 4.66 11.15 -5.77
N LYS A 192 5.02 11.22 -4.47
CA LYS A 192 6.41 11.10 -4.03
C LYS A 192 7.02 9.74 -4.34
N TYR A 193 6.34 8.65 -3.96
CA TYR A 193 6.80 7.30 -4.28
C TYR A 193 6.98 7.11 -5.79
N HIS A 194 6.03 7.60 -6.58
CA HIS A 194 6.07 7.54 -8.04
C HIS A 194 7.29 8.28 -8.60
N LEU A 195 7.57 9.51 -8.13
CA LEU A 195 8.74 10.28 -8.54
C LEU A 195 10.05 9.54 -8.24
N LEU A 196 10.18 8.96 -7.04
CA LEU A 196 11.36 8.19 -6.65
C LEU A 196 11.55 6.96 -7.55
N MET A 197 10.47 6.22 -7.85
CA MET A 197 10.51 5.06 -8.75
C MET A 197 10.80 5.44 -10.21
N LEU A 198 10.48 6.66 -10.64
CA LEU A 198 10.86 7.17 -11.95
C LEU A 198 12.33 7.58 -12.04
N SER A 199 13.02 7.78 -10.92
CA SER A 199 14.41 8.21 -10.96
C SER A 199 15.38 7.04 -11.19
N ASN A 200 16.52 7.34 -11.79
CA ASN A 200 17.59 6.37 -11.98
C ASN A 200 18.44 6.12 -10.74
N LYS A 201 18.48 7.07 -9.80
CA LYS A 201 19.30 6.95 -8.58
C LYS A 201 18.51 6.38 -7.41
N GLU A 202 17.27 6.82 -7.23
CA GLU A 202 16.42 6.47 -6.10
C GLU A 202 15.67 5.15 -6.32
N ARG A 203 15.27 4.82 -7.55
CA ARG A 203 14.60 3.54 -7.84
C ARG A 203 15.43 2.32 -7.40
N PRO A 204 16.74 2.20 -7.72
CA PRO A 204 17.53 1.07 -7.22
C PRO A 204 17.55 0.95 -5.70
N PHE A 205 17.56 2.09 -4.98
CA PHE A 205 17.43 2.09 -3.52
C PHE A 205 16.07 1.52 -3.11
N LEU A 206 14.97 2.07 -3.62
CA LEU A 206 13.62 1.60 -3.27
C LEU A 206 13.39 0.13 -3.61
N GLU A 207 13.88 -0.35 -4.75
CA GLU A 207 13.77 -1.75 -5.13
C GLU A 207 14.54 -2.68 -4.18
N LYS A 208 15.70 -2.25 -3.68
CA LYS A 208 16.45 -2.99 -2.65
C LYS A 208 15.66 -3.04 -1.35
N GLU A 209 15.06 -1.93 -0.92
CA GLU A 209 14.24 -1.88 0.29
C GLU A 209 12.98 -2.74 0.16
N LEU A 210 12.31 -2.71 -0.99
CA LEU A 210 11.16 -3.59 -1.28
C LEU A 210 11.57 -5.07 -1.28
N ALA A 211 12.76 -5.41 -1.80
CA ALA A 211 13.27 -6.77 -1.76
C ALA A 211 13.52 -7.26 -0.32
N ILE A 212 13.98 -6.37 0.57
CA ILE A 212 14.15 -6.67 2.00
C ILE A 212 12.79 -6.89 2.66
N ILE A 213 11.83 -5.99 2.43
CA ILE A 213 10.45 -6.10 2.97
C ILE A 213 9.79 -7.40 2.50
N ALA A 214 9.97 -7.77 1.23
CA ALA A 214 9.45 -9.03 0.70
C ALA A 214 10.03 -10.26 1.42
N GLY A 215 11.24 -10.16 1.97
CA GLY A 215 11.88 -11.18 2.80
C GLY A 215 11.29 -11.33 4.20
N TRP A 216 10.53 -10.34 4.71
CA TRP A 216 10.01 -10.36 6.08
C TRP A 216 8.99 -11.47 6.34
N GLY A 217 8.31 -11.96 5.30
CA GLY A 217 7.42 -13.11 5.40
C GLY A 217 8.13 -14.40 5.87
N ASN A 218 9.45 -14.47 5.70
CA ASN A 218 10.29 -15.57 6.19
C ASN A 218 10.98 -15.24 7.51
N SER A 219 10.78 -14.04 8.06
CA SER A 219 11.43 -13.63 9.30
C SER A 219 10.72 -14.28 10.50
N LYS A 220 11.51 -14.90 11.38
CA LYS A 220 11.05 -15.41 12.67
C LYS A 220 11.14 -14.29 13.70
N ALA A 221 10.51 -13.15 13.43
CA ALA A 221 10.44 -12.12 14.46
C ALA A 221 9.58 -12.68 15.62
N ASP A 222 10.12 -12.64 16.83
CA ASP A 222 9.37 -12.96 18.05
C ASP A 222 8.33 -11.87 18.27
N PHE A 223 7.16 -12.02 17.65
CA PHE A 223 6.05 -11.09 17.84
C PHE A 223 5.45 -11.29 19.23
N ASN A 224 5.84 -10.44 20.18
CA ASN A 224 5.07 -10.25 21.41
C ASN A 224 3.78 -9.51 21.08
N VAL A 225 2.75 -10.26 20.69
CA VAL A 225 1.41 -9.72 20.47
C VAL A 225 0.84 -9.28 21.82
N GLY A 226 0.88 -7.97 22.08
CA GLY A 226 0.27 -7.39 23.27
C GLY A 226 -1.26 -7.57 23.27
N LYS A 227 -1.88 -7.56 24.46
CA LYS A 227 -3.35 -7.67 24.61
C LYS A 227 -4.13 -6.58 23.84
N ASP A 228 -3.49 -5.47 23.54
CA ASP A 228 -4.09 -4.34 22.80
C ASP A 228 -3.80 -4.37 21.29
N SER A 229 -3.01 -5.34 20.83
CA SER A 229 -2.73 -5.53 19.40
C SER A 229 -3.96 -6.11 18.69
N ASN A 230 -4.22 -5.65 17.46
CA ASN A 230 -5.18 -6.29 16.55
C ASN A 230 -4.51 -7.34 15.66
N ASP A 231 -3.19 -7.43 15.68
CA ASP A 231 -2.42 -8.45 14.97
C ASP A 231 -2.35 -9.72 15.80
N GLY A 232 -2.74 -10.87 15.25
CA GLY A 232 -2.52 -12.16 15.90
C GLY A 232 -3.42 -12.50 17.09
N LYS A 233 -4.55 -11.81 17.28
CA LYS A 233 -5.65 -12.33 18.12
C LYS A 233 -6.34 -13.49 17.38
N ILE A 234 -5.67 -14.63 17.46
CA ILE A 234 -6.14 -15.98 17.10
C ILE A 234 -7.00 -16.50 18.25
#